data_AF-A0A7K3XRH1-F1
#
_entry.id   AF-A0A7K3XRH1-F1
#
_cell.length_a   1.000
_cell.length_b   1.000
_cell.length_c   1.000
_cell.angle_alpha   90.00
_cell.angle_beta   90.00
_cell.angle_gamma   90.00
#
_symmetry.space_group_name_H-M   'P 1'
#
loop_
_entity.id
_entity.type
_entity.pdbx_description
1 polymer ?
#
loop_
_entity_poly.entity_id
_entity_poly.type
_entity_poly.pdbx_seq_one_letter_code
_entity_poly.pdbx_strand_id
1 'polypeptide(L)'
;MIQLFSVLFLFASFSAIAQKRNAKNAIVSEEIIFPLQNEHTHGSSIVMLPNGDLLAAWFQGSGERSADDVRIMGARLKKGLKTWSIPFLMADTKGIPDCNPVLFLNRKGKLFLFWVAVIANKWEDAILRFRTTNNYSGNDAPVWEWQDNIFLKPDDNFAKEVEKRFKEMPESQAGWAGY
;
A
#
# COMPACT_ATOMS: atom_id res chain seq x y z
N MET A 1 -8.25 -44.62 74.03
CA MET A 1 -9.36 -44.65 73.06
C MET A 1 -9.09 -43.50 72.08
N ILE A 2 -8.73 -43.85 70.84
CA ILE A 2 -8.68 -43.01 69.62
C ILE A 2 -7.70 -41.81 69.63
N GLN A 3 -6.50 -42.01 69.07
CA GLN A 3 -5.70 -40.92 68.49
C GLN A 3 -5.91 -40.94 66.96
N LEU A 4 -6.47 -39.84 66.44
CA LEU A 4 -6.77 -39.63 65.02
C LEU A 4 -5.48 -39.60 64.18
N PHE A 5 -5.39 -40.47 63.17
CA PHE A 5 -4.44 -40.33 62.07
C PHE A 5 -4.85 -39.15 61.18
N SER A 6 -4.00 -38.12 61.11
CA SER A 6 -4.14 -37.03 60.12
C SER A 6 -3.43 -37.44 58.83
N VAL A 7 -4.20 -37.67 57.77
CA VAL A 7 -3.69 -37.94 56.41
C VAL A 7 -3.22 -36.63 55.79
N LEU A 8 -1.91 -36.50 55.57
CA LEU A 8 -1.29 -35.35 54.93
C LEU A 8 -1.44 -35.49 53.39
N PHE A 9 -2.33 -34.72 52.78
CA PHE A 9 -2.41 -34.61 51.32
C PHE A 9 -1.25 -33.75 50.79
N LEU A 10 -0.26 -34.38 50.16
CA LEU A 10 0.79 -33.69 49.40
C LEU A 10 0.18 -33.13 48.11
N PHE A 11 -0.04 -31.82 48.06
CA PHE A 11 -0.25 -31.08 46.82
C PHE A 11 1.06 -31.04 46.03
N ALA A 12 1.24 -31.98 45.10
CA ALA A 12 2.29 -31.87 44.09
C ALA A 12 1.89 -30.77 43.10
N SER A 13 2.36 -29.55 43.36
CA SER A 13 2.27 -28.43 42.42
C SER A 13 3.11 -28.74 41.17
N PHE A 14 2.45 -29.30 40.16
CA PHE A 14 2.97 -29.31 38.80
C PHE A 14 3.13 -27.86 38.36
N SER A 15 4.36 -27.34 38.47
CA SER A 15 4.71 -26.09 37.81
C SER A 15 4.64 -26.37 36.31
N ALA A 16 3.56 -25.93 35.67
CA ALA A 16 3.48 -25.87 34.23
C ALA A 16 4.64 -25.00 33.74
N ILE A 17 5.68 -25.62 33.18
CA ILE A 17 6.74 -24.91 32.47
C ILE A 17 6.07 -24.39 31.20
N ALA A 18 5.49 -23.20 31.28
CA ALA A 18 5.03 -22.48 30.11
C ALA A 18 6.21 -22.34 29.16
N GLN A 19 6.04 -22.80 27.93
CA GLN A 19 7.02 -22.67 26.86
C GLN A 19 7.37 -21.17 26.75
N LYS A 20 8.63 -20.79 27.00
CA LYS A 20 9.09 -19.42 26.77
C LYS A 20 8.76 -19.09 25.31
N ARG A 21 7.78 -18.21 25.08
CA ARG A 21 7.51 -17.65 23.76
C ARG A 21 8.83 -17.08 23.26
N ASN A 22 9.38 -17.68 22.20
CA ASN A 22 10.46 -17.07 21.46
C ASN A 22 9.88 -15.79 20.84
N ALA A 23 9.96 -14.68 21.58
CA ALA A 23 9.77 -13.35 21.04
C ALA A 23 10.98 -13.02 20.17
N LYS A 24 11.12 -13.72 19.04
CA LYS A 24 11.94 -13.22 17.95
C LYS A 24 11.24 -11.94 17.49
N ASN A 25 11.90 -10.80 17.67
CA ASN A 25 11.41 -9.52 17.15
C ASN A 25 11.11 -9.71 15.66
N ALA A 26 9.83 -9.63 15.29
CA ALA A 26 9.37 -9.80 13.91
C ALA A 26 9.71 -8.58 13.03
N ILE A 27 10.08 -7.46 13.65
CA ILE A 27 10.42 -6.20 12.98
C ILE A 27 11.93 -6.16 12.78
N VAL A 28 12.36 -6.11 11.51
CA VAL A 28 13.77 -5.95 11.13
C VAL A 28 14.20 -4.48 11.21
N SER A 29 13.33 -3.58 10.74
CA SER A 29 13.52 -2.12 10.77
C SER A 29 12.18 -1.40 10.69
N GLU A 30 12.11 -0.21 11.27
CA GLU A 30 10.99 0.71 11.18
C GLU A 30 11.58 2.11 10.99
N GLU A 31 11.07 2.85 10.00
CA GLU A 31 11.56 4.18 9.67
C GLU A 31 10.41 5.06 9.19
N ILE A 32 10.53 6.36 9.46
CA ILE A 32 9.66 7.39 8.91
C ILE A 32 10.25 7.84 7.57
N ILE A 33 9.45 7.81 6.49
CA ILE A 33 9.90 8.21 5.14
C ILE A 33 10.10 9.73 5.05
N PHE A 34 9.22 10.50 5.66
CA PHE A 34 9.26 11.96 5.70
C PHE A 34 8.69 12.47 7.03
N PRO A 35 9.18 13.59 7.57
CA PRO A 35 8.70 14.13 8.83
C PRO A 35 7.21 14.49 8.77
N LEU A 36 6.58 14.64 9.94
CA LEU A 36 5.22 15.13 10.05
C LEU A 36 5.05 16.45 9.28
N GLN A 37 3.94 16.56 8.56
CA GLN A 37 3.63 17.69 7.68
C GLN A 37 2.10 17.87 7.60
N ASN A 38 1.63 18.98 7.00
CA ASN A 38 0.23 19.44 7.08
C ASN A 38 -0.71 18.90 5.98
N GLU A 39 -0.18 18.52 4.82
CA GLU A 39 -0.94 17.89 3.74
C GLU A 39 -1.36 16.46 4.13
N HIS A 40 -2.49 16.01 3.61
CA HIS A 40 -2.93 14.64 3.74
C HIS A 40 -2.03 13.70 2.93
N THR A 41 -1.67 12.54 3.48
CA THR A 41 -0.88 11.51 2.77
C THR A 41 -1.48 10.13 2.97
N HIS A 42 -1.72 9.39 1.89
CA HIS A 42 -2.31 8.05 1.94
C HIS A 42 -1.98 7.24 0.67
N GLY A 43 -2.44 5.97 0.60
CA GLY A 43 -2.25 5.09 -0.56
C GLY A 43 -0.80 4.81 -0.95
N SER A 44 0.05 4.40 -0.01
CA SER A 44 1.47 4.18 -0.30
C SER A 44 1.76 2.91 -1.13
N SER A 45 2.86 2.94 -1.86
CA SER A 45 3.44 1.80 -2.59
C SER A 45 4.96 1.84 -2.49
N ILE A 46 5.60 0.68 -2.48
CA ILE A 46 7.06 0.56 -2.36
C ILE A 46 7.58 -0.59 -3.23
N VAL A 47 8.75 -0.39 -3.82
CA VAL A 47 9.47 -1.42 -4.58
C VAL A 47 10.95 -1.42 -4.22
N MET A 48 11.56 -2.60 -4.22
CA MET A 48 13.01 -2.77 -4.16
C MET A 48 13.58 -2.78 -5.58
N LEU A 49 14.54 -1.92 -5.85
CA LEU A 49 15.21 -1.79 -7.13
C LEU A 49 16.39 -2.77 -7.26
N PRO A 50 16.90 -3.05 -8.48
CA PRO A 50 17.99 -4.00 -8.68
C PRO A 50 19.29 -3.64 -7.96
N ASN A 51 19.55 -2.35 -7.71
CA ASN A 51 20.70 -1.89 -6.93
C ASN A 51 20.51 -2.07 -5.41
N GLY A 52 19.33 -2.52 -4.97
CA GLY A 52 18.94 -2.71 -3.57
C GLY A 52 18.40 -1.47 -2.89
N ASP A 53 18.21 -0.37 -3.62
CA ASP A 53 17.49 0.80 -3.11
C ASP A 53 15.99 0.46 -2.95
N LEU A 54 15.33 1.11 -2.00
CA LEU A 54 13.87 1.16 -1.95
C LEU A 54 13.38 2.46 -2.58
N LEU A 55 12.35 2.36 -3.41
CA LEU A 55 11.62 3.50 -3.95
C LEU A 55 10.18 3.42 -3.46
N ALA A 56 9.73 4.45 -2.76
CA ALA A 56 8.37 4.58 -2.27
C ALA A 56 7.62 5.68 -3.04
N ALA A 57 6.30 5.52 -3.13
CA ALA A 57 5.37 6.50 -3.66
C ALA A 57 4.10 6.55 -2.79
N TRP A 58 3.44 7.70 -2.74
CA TRP A 58 2.17 7.93 -2.05
C TRP A 58 1.46 9.11 -2.72
N PHE A 59 0.17 9.30 -2.46
CA PHE A 59 -0.49 10.54 -2.86
C PHE A 59 -0.50 11.54 -1.70
N GLN A 60 -0.42 12.82 -2.03
CA GLN A 60 -0.29 13.91 -1.08
C GLN A 60 -1.01 15.17 -1.58
N GLY A 61 -1.77 15.84 -0.72
CA GLY A 61 -2.47 17.09 -1.08
C GLY A 61 -3.39 17.58 0.05
N SER A 62 -4.31 18.50 -0.25
CA SER A 62 -5.20 19.08 0.76
C SER A 62 -6.26 18.11 1.30
N GLY A 63 -6.60 17.05 0.56
CA GLY A 63 -7.52 16.02 1.04
C GLY A 63 -8.09 15.12 -0.07
N GLU A 64 -8.72 14.02 0.32
CA GLU A 64 -9.38 13.11 -0.62
C GLU A 64 -10.80 13.59 -0.97
N ARG A 65 -11.15 13.56 -2.27
CA ARG A 65 -12.50 13.85 -2.82
C ARG A 65 -13.01 15.29 -2.70
N SER A 66 -12.20 16.22 -2.24
CA SER A 66 -12.60 17.62 -2.11
C SER A 66 -11.58 18.60 -2.68
N ALA A 67 -10.40 18.10 -3.08
CA ALA A 67 -9.27 18.91 -3.48
C ALA A 67 -8.66 18.39 -4.78
N ASP A 68 -8.25 19.34 -5.62
CA ASP A 68 -7.69 19.06 -6.94
C ASP A 68 -6.16 19.20 -6.96
N ASP A 69 -5.53 19.36 -5.78
CA ASP A 69 -4.09 19.54 -5.59
C ASP A 69 -3.36 18.26 -5.13
N VAL A 70 -4.07 17.13 -5.13
CA VAL A 70 -3.51 15.82 -4.76
C VAL A 70 -2.61 15.32 -5.89
N ARG A 71 -1.36 15.04 -5.54
CA ARG A 71 -0.30 14.63 -6.46
C ARG A 71 0.40 13.39 -5.95
N ILE A 72 1.05 12.64 -6.84
CA ILE A 72 1.87 11.51 -6.41
C ILE A 72 3.26 12.02 -6.05
N MET A 73 3.66 11.79 -4.80
CA MET A 73 4.99 12.05 -4.29
C MET A 73 5.77 10.74 -4.15
N GLY A 74 7.09 10.81 -4.06
CA GLY A 74 7.94 9.66 -3.83
C GLY A 74 9.23 10.01 -3.09
N ALA A 75 9.87 8.99 -2.52
CA ALA A 75 11.17 9.13 -1.87
C ALA A 75 11.97 7.85 -2.05
N ARG A 76 13.29 7.95 -1.87
CA ARG A 76 14.23 6.85 -2.07
C ARG A 76 15.05 6.59 -0.82
N LEU A 77 15.14 5.32 -0.42
CA LEU A 77 16.12 4.85 0.55
C LEU A 77 17.22 4.13 -0.19
N LYS A 78 18.44 4.68 -0.18
CA LYS A 78 19.58 4.00 -0.78
C LYS A 78 19.98 2.79 0.05
N LYS A 79 20.40 1.72 -0.64
CA LYS A 79 20.91 0.51 0.02
C LYS A 79 21.96 0.85 1.08
N GLY A 80 21.72 0.41 2.31
CA GLY A 80 22.63 0.59 3.45
C GLY A 80 22.54 1.93 4.16
N LEU A 81 21.73 2.87 3.68
CA LEU A 81 21.39 4.08 4.43
C LEU A 81 20.17 3.83 5.33
N LYS A 82 19.94 4.76 6.27
CA LYS A 82 18.82 4.77 7.23
C LYS A 82 17.98 6.05 7.14
N THR A 83 18.12 6.76 6.03
CA THR A 83 17.49 8.06 5.83
C THR A 83 17.04 8.15 4.39
N TRP A 84 15.75 8.41 4.25
CA TRP A 84 15.10 8.61 2.97
C TRP A 84 15.53 9.95 2.35
N SER A 85 15.52 10.02 1.03
CA SER A 85 15.69 11.28 0.32
C SER A 85 14.59 12.27 0.70
N ILE A 86 14.84 13.55 0.40
CA ILE A 86 13.75 14.54 0.36
C ILE A 86 12.68 14.02 -0.63
N PRO A 87 11.37 14.10 -0.30
CA PRO A 87 10.33 13.74 -1.22
C PRO A 87 10.40 14.52 -2.54
N PHE A 88 10.14 13.83 -3.65
CA PHE A 88 10.13 14.38 -4.99
C PHE A 88 8.80 14.10 -5.69
N LEU A 89 8.47 14.93 -6.68
CA LEU A 89 7.27 14.75 -7.46
C LEU A 89 7.39 13.50 -8.33
N MET A 90 6.41 12.61 -8.22
CA MET A 90 6.23 11.50 -9.13
C MET A 90 5.24 11.93 -10.20
N ALA A 91 3.95 12.15 -9.89
CA ALA A 91 2.88 12.54 -10.84
C ALA A 91 2.20 13.82 -10.40
N ASP A 92 1.78 14.61 -11.38
CA ASP A 92 0.84 15.71 -11.16
C ASP A 92 0.04 15.96 -12.44
N THR A 93 -1.26 15.71 -12.38
CA THR A 93 -2.21 16.08 -13.40
C THR A 93 -2.81 17.41 -12.99
N LYS A 94 -2.43 18.48 -13.70
CA LYS A 94 -2.86 19.84 -13.35
C LYS A 94 -4.39 19.93 -13.17
N GLY A 95 -4.80 20.24 -11.94
CA GLY A 95 -6.20 20.43 -11.56
C GLY A 95 -7.03 19.15 -11.51
N ILE A 96 -6.40 17.99 -11.46
CA ILE A 96 -7.05 16.69 -11.28
C ILE A 96 -6.28 15.90 -10.23
N PRO A 97 -6.94 15.47 -9.13
CA PRO A 97 -6.25 14.73 -8.08
C PRO A 97 -5.74 13.38 -8.57
N ASP A 98 -4.44 13.12 -8.39
CA ASP A 98 -3.80 11.84 -8.65
C ASP A 98 -3.69 11.01 -7.37
N CYS A 99 -4.24 9.80 -7.37
CA CYS A 99 -4.34 8.93 -6.19
C CYS A 99 -3.87 7.50 -6.46
N ASN A 100 -3.78 6.71 -5.38
CA ASN A 100 -3.55 5.26 -5.37
C ASN A 100 -2.39 4.79 -6.28
N PRO A 101 -1.16 5.30 -6.07
CA PRO A 101 -0.02 4.89 -6.85
C PRO A 101 0.34 3.41 -6.60
N VAL A 102 0.75 2.72 -7.66
CA VAL A 102 1.32 1.36 -7.60
C VAL A 102 2.62 1.33 -8.37
N LEU A 103 3.72 1.10 -7.65
CA LEU A 103 5.03 0.82 -8.24
C LEU A 103 5.14 -0.67 -8.58
N PHE A 104 5.59 -0.96 -9.79
CA PHE A 104 5.82 -2.33 -10.24
C PHE A 104 7.10 -2.42 -11.07
N LEU A 105 8.06 -3.20 -10.60
CA LEU A 105 9.27 -3.53 -11.35
C LEU A 105 9.08 -4.88 -12.04
N ASN A 106 9.04 -4.90 -13.36
CA ASN A 106 8.86 -6.14 -14.09
C ASN A 106 10.16 -6.98 -14.16
N ARG A 107 10.06 -8.23 -14.61
CA ARG A 107 11.22 -9.15 -14.73
C ARG A 107 12.29 -8.71 -15.74
N LYS A 108 11.98 -7.73 -16.61
CA LYS A 108 12.93 -7.15 -17.56
C LYS A 108 13.64 -5.90 -17.02
N GLY A 109 13.40 -5.53 -15.76
CA GLY A 109 13.96 -4.33 -15.15
C GLY A 109 13.28 -3.03 -15.58
N LYS A 110 12.08 -3.09 -16.16
CA LYS A 110 11.31 -1.89 -16.49
C LYS A 110 10.44 -1.51 -15.30
N LEU A 111 10.59 -0.28 -14.82
CA LEU A 111 9.79 0.27 -13.74
C LEU A 111 8.49 0.85 -14.32
N PHE A 112 7.38 0.52 -13.66
CA PHE A 112 6.06 1.06 -13.90
C PHE A 112 5.61 1.83 -12.67
N LEU A 113 4.94 2.96 -12.89
CA LEU A 113 4.10 3.61 -11.92
C LEU A 113 2.70 3.69 -12.52
N PHE A 114 1.74 3.02 -11.89
CA PHE A 114 0.31 3.16 -12.15
C PHE A 114 -0.30 4.10 -11.13
N TRP A 115 -1.33 4.84 -11.51
CA TRP A 115 -2.11 5.66 -10.58
C TRP A 115 -3.47 5.98 -11.20
N VAL A 116 -4.39 6.54 -10.42
CA VAL A 116 -5.68 7.02 -10.92
C VAL A 116 -5.73 8.54 -10.88
N ALA A 117 -6.15 9.16 -11.98
CA ALA A 117 -6.53 10.57 -12.01
C ALA A 117 -8.05 10.65 -11.76
N VAL A 118 -8.43 11.20 -10.60
CA VAL A 118 -9.79 11.15 -10.07
C VAL A 118 -10.60 12.33 -10.60
N ILE A 119 -11.37 12.09 -11.65
CA ILE A 119 -12.21 13.13 -12.26
C ILE A 119 -13.39 13.44 -11.35
N ALA A 120 -13.73 14.73 -11.24
CA ALA A 120 -14.87 15.21 -10.47
C ALA A 120 -14.88 14.76 -9.01
N ASN A 121 -13.71 14.43 -8.46
CA ASN A 121 -13.56 13.96 -7.09
C ASN A 121 -14.36 12.67 -6.77
N LYS A 122 -14.60 11.85 -7.80
CA LYS A 122 -15.36 10.60 -7.75
C LYS A 122 -14.57 9.44 -8.34
N TRP A 123 -14.64 8.28 -7.72
CA TRP A 123 -13.78 7.14 -8.08
C TRP A 123 -14.27 6.40 -9.32
N GLU A 124 -15.58 6.41 -9.56
CA GLU A 124 -16.24 5.73 -10.67
C GLU A 124 -15.80 6.24 -12.06
N ASP A 125 -15.38 7.51 -12.14
CA ASP A 125 -14.94 8.16 -13.37
C ASP A 125 -13.41 8.33 -13.43
N ALA A 126 -12.68 7.68 -12.53
CA ALA A 126 -11.24 7.84 -12.46
C ALA A 126 -10.54 7.23 -13.68
N ILE A 127 -9.62 7.99 -14.27
CA ILE A 127 -8.81 7.52 -15.39
C ILE A 127 -7.61 6.78 -14.82
N LEU A 128 -7.47 5.50 -15.19
CA LEU A 128 -6.25 4.74 -14.91
C LEU A 128 -5.12 5.24 -15.80
N ARG A 129 -3.98 5.57 -15.21
CA ARG A 129 -2.80 6.09 -15.89
C ARG A 129 -1.59 5.26 -15.55
N PHE A 130 -0.61 5.28 -16.44
CA PHE A 130 0.68 4.69 -16.15
C PHE A 130 1.81 5.44 -16.82
N ARG A 131 3.01 5.19 -16.31
CA ARG A 131 4.26 5.61 -16.92
C ARG A 131 5.32 4.56 -16.72
N THR A 132 6.36 4.64 -17.53
CA THR A 132 7.42 3.66 -17.47
C THR A 132 8.80 4.24 -17.70
N THR A 133 9.81 3.56 -17.19
CA THR A 133 11.21 3.91 -17.42
C THR A 133 12.15 2.74 -17.13
N ASN A 134 13.31 2.72 -17.77
CA ASN A 134 14.48 1.96 -17.34
C ASN A 134 15.52 2.84 -16.61
N ASN A 135 15.32 4.16 -16.58
CA ASN A 135 16.19 5.15 -15.96
C ASN A 135 15.68 5.58 -14.58
N TYR A 136 16.08 4.83 -13.55
CA TYR A 136 15.69 5.05 -12.16
C TYR A 136 16.86 4.94 -11.16
N SER A 137 18.09 5.06 -11.65
CA SER A 137 19.33 4.94 -10.84
C SER A 137 19.79 6.26 -10.18
N GLY A 138 19.16 7.39 -10.52
CA GLY A 138 19.46 8.69 -9.93
C GLY A 138 19.01 8.83 -8.47
N ASN A 139 19.33 9.97 -7.87
CA ASN A 139 18.93 10.29 -6.49
C ASN A 139 17.49 10.79 -6.39
N ASP A 140 16.97 11.34 -7.48
CA ASP A 140 15.66 11.97 -7.55
C ASP A 140 14.60 10.99 -8.09
N ALA A 141 13.48 11.56 -8.54
CA ALA A 141 12.44 10.85 -9.26
C ALA A 141 13.04 10.08 -10.46
N PRO A 142 12.52 8.89 -10.77
CA PRO A 142 12.84 8.23 -12.02
C PRO A 142 12.63 9.16 -13.22
N VAL A 143 13.53 9.09 -14.20
CA VAL A 143 13.37 9.85 -15.45
C VAL A 143 12.36 9.11 -16.31
N TRP A 144 11.12 9.56 -16.31
CA TRP A 144 10.03 8.89 -17.01
C TRP A 144 10.18 9.00 -18.53
N GLU A 145 10.19 7.84 -19.21
CA GLU A 145 10.44 7.75 -20.66
C GLU A 145 9.14 7.67 -21.47
N TRP A 146 8.06 7.19 -20.85
CA TRP A 146 6.75 7.05 -21.49
C TRP A 146 5.63 7.21 -20.47
N GLN A 147 4.50 7.77 -20.88
CA GLN A 147 3.25 7.78 -20.11
C GLN A 147 2.06 7.60 -21.04
N ASP A 148 0.99 7.00 -20.54
CA ASP A 148 -0.30 6.94 -21.23
C ASP A 148 -1.45 6.67 -20.25
N ASN A 149 -2.68 6.76 -20.75
CA ASN A 149 -3.86 6.30 -20.06
C ASN A 149 -4.13 4.82 -20.39
N ILE A 150 -4.73 4.10 -19.45
CA ILE A 150 -5.24 2.75 -19.68
C ILE A 150 -6.74 2.87 -19.89
N PHE A 151 -7.16 2.86 -21.15
CA PHE A 151 -8.58 2.88 -21.49
C PHE A 151 -9.16 1.47 -21.43
N LEU A 152 -10.31 1.34 -20.77
CA LEU A 152 -11.11 0.13 -20.77
C LEU A 152 -12.27 0.32 -21.76
N LYS A 153 -12.44 -0.63 -22.67
CA LYS A 153 -13.58 -0.70 -23.59
C LYS A 153 -14.28 -2.04 -23.40
N PRO A 154 -15.02 -2.22 -22.29
CA PRO A 154 -15.82 -3.43 -22.10
C PRO A 154 -16.84 -3.56 -23.22
N ASP A 155 -17.13 -4.79 -23.60
CA ASP A 155 -18.15 -5.13 -24.59
C ASP A 155 -19.38 -5.78 -23.92
N ASP A 156 -20.35 -6.20 -24.74
CA ASP A 156 -21.55 -6.88 -24.26
C ASP A 156 -21.25 -8.16 -23.48
N ASN A 157 -20.11 -8.82 -23.72
CA ASN A 157 -19.74 -10.03 -23.00
C ASN A 157 -19.38 -9.70 -21.55
N PHE A 158 -18.65 -8.60 -21.31
CA PHE A 158 -18.38 -8.12 -19.96
C PHE A 158 -19.68 -7.83 -19.22
N ALA A 159 -20.62 -7.10 -19.84
CA ALA A 159 -21.90 -6.77 -19.22
C ALA A 159 -22.72 -8.03 -18.85
N LYS A 160 -22.81 -8.99 -19.78
CA LYS A 160 -23.52 -10.26 -19.55
C LYS A 160 -22.87 -11.09 -18.45
N GLU A 161 -21.54 -11.16 -18.41
CA GLU A 161 -20.83 -11.91 -17.37
C GLU A 161 -21.01 -11.25 -16.01
N VAL A 162 -20.88 -9.92 -15.91
CA VAL A 162 -21.13 -9.18 -14.67
C VAL A 162 -22.54 -9.45 -14.15
N GLU A 163 -23.57 -9.30 -15.00
CA GLU A 163 -24.97 -9.57 -14.61
C GLU A 163 -25.16 -11.01 -14.11
N LYS A 164 -24.59 -11.99 -14.84
CA LYS A 164 -24.66 -13.40 -14.46
C LYS A 164 -24.02 -13.62 -13.08
N ARG A 165 -22.82 -13.08 -12.84
CA ARG A 165 -22.12 -13.24 -11.56
C ARG A 165 -22.84 -12.56 -10.40
N PHE A 166 -23.44 -11.39 -10.62
CA PHE A 166 -24.26 -10.74 -9.59
C PHE A 166 -25.45 -11.60 -9.16
N LYS A 167 -26.07 -12.36 -10.07
CA LYS A 167 -27.17 -13.30 -9.73
C LYS A 167 -26.70 -14.53 -8.96
N GLU A 168 -25.45 -14.94 -9.15
CA GLU A 168 -24.82 -16.08 -8.45
C GLU A 168 -24.31 -15.69 -7.05
N MET A 169 -24.22 -14.39 -6.74
CA MET A 169 -23.76 -13.93 -5.43
C MET A 169 -24.76 -14.31 -4.33
N PRO A 170 -24.29 -14.76 -3.16
CA PRO A 170 -25.17 -14.99 -2.02
C PRO A 170 -25.84 -13.67 -1.61
N GLU A 171 -27.06 -13.75 -1.07
CA GLU A 171 -27.71 -12.59 -0.46
C GLU A 171 -26.77 -11.94 0.56
N SER A 172 -26.51 -10.65 0.36
CA SER A 172 -25.61 -9.88 1.21
C SER A 172 -26.30 -8.59 1.58
N GLN A 173 -26.26 -8.27 2.88
CA GLN A 173 -26.62 -6.94 3.38
C GLN A 173 -25.45 -5.96 3.35
N ALA A 174 -24.28 -6.39 2.87
CA ALA A 174 -23.18 -5.46 2.62
C ALA A 174 -23.63 -4.53 1.48
N GLY A 175 -23.97 -3.29 1.84
CA GLY A 175 -24.28 -2.26 0.85
C GLY A 175 -23.12 -2.05 -0.12
N TRP A 176 -23.45 -1.61 -1.33
CA TRP A 176 -22.46 -1.06 -2.23
C TRP A 176 -21.74 0.10 -1.53
N ALA A 177 -20.44 -0.04 -1.34
CA ALA A 177 -19.60 1.04 -0.87
C ALA A 177 -19.29 1.97 -2.05
N GLY A 178 -20.29 2.73 -2.48
CA GLY A 178 -20.01 4.06 -3.01
C GLY A 178 -19.57 4.90 -1.82
N TYR A 179 -18.28 4.87 -1.49
CA TYR A 179 -17.73 5.91 -0.63
C TYR A 179 -17.89 7.24 -1.35
#